data_AF-A0A535R0T0-F1
#
_entry.id   AF-A0A535R0T0-F1
#
_cell.length_a   1.000
_cell.length_b   1.000
_cell.length_c   1.000
_cell.angle_alpha   90.00
_cell.angle_beta   90.00
_cell.angle_gamma   90.00
#
_symmetry.space_group_name_H-M   'P 1'
#
loop_
_entity.id
_entity.type
_entity.pdbx_description
1 polymer ?
#
loop_
_entity_poly.entity_id
_entity_poly.type
_entity_poly.pdbx_seq_one_letter_code
_entity_poly.pdbx_strand_id
1 'polypeptide(L)'
;MIAHGFKQIAPVKICARPGCEAAVKKTTAKYCSIRCCAMDPVRQERLRRQARRAPIVPLAHQLSIMFQVHPDMEASLDERTLGRDDIPAGLQRLRAV
;
A
#
# COMPACT_ATOMS: atom_id res chain seq x y z
N MET A 1 17.37 51.56 9.19
CA MET A 1 17.99 50.56 8.29
C MET A 1 17.14 49.31 8.34
N ILE A 2 16.37 49.03 7.29
CA ILE A 2 15.49 47.84 7.24
C ILE A 2 16.34 46.71 6.66
N ALA A 3 16.74 45.77 7.50
CA ALA A 3 17.41 44.55 7.08
C ALA A 3 16.39 43.69 6.32
N HIS A 4 16.41 43.75 5.00
CA HIS A 4 15.74 42.74 4.18
C HIS A 4 16.49 41.42 4.37
N GLY A 5 15.99 40.60 5.29
CA GLY A 5 16.48 39.24 5.51
C GLY A 5 16.44 38.47 4.20
N PHE A 6 17.61 38.06 3.70
CA PHE A 6 17.73 37.18 2.55
C PHE A 6 16.97 35.90 2.85
N LYS A 7 15.78 35.76 2.27
CA LYS A 7 14.97 34.56 2.35
C LYS A 7 15.69 33.48 1.53
N GLN A 8 16.51 32.68 2.19
CA GLN A 8 17.23 31.58 1.57
C GLN A 8 16.23 30.71 0.79
N ILE A 9 16.35 30.73 -0.53
CA ILE A 9 15.55 29.88 -1.40
C ILE A 9 16.13 28.49 -1.24
N ALA A 10 15.49 27.68 -0.38
CA ALA A 10 15.89 26.29 -0.18
C ALA A 10 15.95 25.60 -1.55
N PRO A 11 16.99 24.77 -1.81
CA PRO A 11 17.14 24.10 -3.09
C PRO A 11 15.87 23.31 -3.44
N VAL A 12 15.39 23.52 -4.65
CA VAL A 12 14.17 22.89 -5.16
C VAL A 12 14.42 21.40 -5.29
N LYS A 13 13.82 20.62 -4.38
CA LYS A 13 13.92 19.15 -4.41
C LYS A 13 13.16 18.61 -5.63
N ILE A 14 13.71 17.58 -6.26
CA ILE A 14 13.07 16.85 -7.35
C ILE A 14 12.21 15.71 -6.79
N CYS A 15 11.13 15.37 -7.50
CA CYS A 15 10.25 14.27 -7.13
C CYS A 15 11.03 12.95 -7.03
N ALA A 16 10.82 12.21 -5.95
CA ALA A 16 11.52 10.94 -5.74
C ALA A 16 10.99 9.77 -6.59
N ARG A 17 10.01 9.99 -7.48
CA ARG A 17 9.46 8.93 -8.33
C ARG A 17 10.42 8.71 -9.50
N PRO A 18 10.90 7.48 -9.76
CA PRO A 18 11.72 7.20 -10.94
C PRO A 18 11.05 7.68 -12.22
N GLY A 19 11.79 8.40 -13.07
CA GLY A 19 11.28 8.99 -14.31
C GLY A 19 10.38 10.22 -14.12
N CYS A 20 10.41 10.87 -12.96
CA CYS A 20 9.71 12.14 -12.73
C CYS A 20 10.71 13.24 -12.35
N GLU A 21 10.84 14.23 -13.23
CA GLU A 21 11.76 15.37 -13.04
C GLU A 21 11.08 16.61 -12.44
N ALA A 22 9.80 16.49 -12.08
CA ALA A 22 9.04 17.60 -11.54
C ALA A 22 9.56 18.03 -10.16
N ALA A 23 9.62 19.33 -9.94
CA ALA A 23 9.92 19.93 -8.65
C ALA A 23 8.87 19.58 -7.59
N VAL A 24 9.32 19.40 -6.35
CA VAL A 24 8.45 19.23 -5.20
C VAL A 24 7.99 20.59 -4.69
N LYS A 25 6.67 20.76 -4.54
CA LYS A 25 6.04 22.03 -4.12
C LYS A 25 6.38 22.46 -2.68
N LYS A 26 6.64 21.50 -1.79
CA LYS A 26 6.89 21.74 -0.36
C LYS A 26 8.25 21.18 0.03
N THR A 27 9.00 21.90 0.85
CA THR A 27 10.33 21.50 1.33
C THR A 27 10.33 20.17 2.09
N THR A 28 9.23 19.84 2.76
CA THR A 28 9.02 18.59 3.51
C THR A 28 8.47 17.45 2.66
N ALA A 29 7.92 17.75 1.48
CA ALA A 29 7.35 16.72 0.63
C ALA A 29 8.44 15.93 -0.10
N LYS A 30 8.12 14.68 -0.43
CA LYS A 30 8.98 13.78 -1.21
C LYS A 30 8.55 13.67 -2.67
N TYR A 31 7.27 13.92 -2.96
CA TYR A 31 6.67 13.77 -4.29
C TYR A 31 6.05 15.08 -4.74
N CYS A 32 6.04 15.32 -6.05
CA CYS A 32 5.38 16.48 -6.65
C CYS A 32 3.84 16.42 -6.56
N SER A 33 3.27 15.22 -6.43
CA SER A 33 1.83 14.96 -6.33
C SER A 33 1.50 13.64 -5.64
N ILE A 34 0.25 13.49 -5.20
CA ILE A 34 -0.29 12.23 -4.66
C ILE A 34 -0.22 11.13 -5.72
N ARG A 35 -0.48 11.45 -7.00
CA ARG A 35 -0.39 10.49 -8.10
C ARG A 35 1.02 9.89 -8.22
N CYS A 36 2.06 10.72 -8.11
CA CYS A 36 3.45 10.21 -8.13
C CYS A 36 3.77 9.37 -6.89
N CYS A 37 3.23 9.71 -5.73
CA CYS A 37 3.35 8.90 -4.51
C CYS A 37 2.66 7.52 -4.65
N ALA A 38 1.53 7.45 -5.36
CA ALA A 38 0.79 6.21 -5.58
C ALA A 38 1.46 5.30 -6.61
N MET A 39 2.09 5.87 -7.64
CA MET A 39 2.73 5.12 -8.74
C MET A 39 4.21 4.80 -8.52
N ASP A 40 4.82 5.24 -7.41
CA ASP A 40 6.22 4.93 -7.11
C ASP A 40 6.40 3.40 -6.88
N PRO A 41 7.12 2.69 -7.76
CA PRO A 41 7.27 1.25 -7.68
C PRO A 41 8.04 0.81 -6.41
N VAL A 42 9.01 1.61 -5.96
CA VAL A 42 9.80 1.31 -4.76
C VAL A 42 8.92 1.41 -3.52
N ARG A 43 8.06 2.44 -3.46
CA ARG A 43 7.09 2.59 -2.38
C ARG A 43 6.06 1.46 -2.39
N GLN A 44 5.53 1.09 -3.56
CA GLN A 44 4.56 0.00 -3.66
C GLN A 44 5.15 -1.32 -3.19
N GLU A 45 6.37 -1.66 -3.62
CA GLU A 45 7.02 -2.90 -3.21
C GLU A 45 7.27 -2.95 -1.70
N ARG A 46 7.71 -1.83 -1.10
CA ARG A 46 7.85 -1.72 0.35
C ARG A 46 6.51 -1.93 1.07
N LEU A 47 5.43 -1.32 0.59
CA LEU A 47 4.10 -1.48 1.15
C LEU A 47 3.61 -2.93 1.02
N ARG A 48 3.85 -3.61 -0.11
CA ARG A 48 3.54 -5.04 -0.29
C ARG A 48 4.29 -5.91 0.72
N ARG A 49 5.59 -5.66 0.92
CA ARG A 49 6.39 -6.39 1.93
C ARG A 49 5.89 -6.15 3.35
N GLN A 50 5.49 -4.92 3.67
CA GLN A 50 4.89 -4.60 4.97
C GLN A 50 3.56 -5.32 5.16
N ALA A 51 2.68 -5.32 4.15
CA ALA A 51 1.41 -6.01 4.20
C ALA A 51 1.57 -7.53 4.39
N ARG A 52 2.58 -8.15 3.76
CA ARG A 52 2.90 -9.58 3.97
C ARG A 52 3.35 -9.91 5.40
N ARG A 53 4.01 -8.95 6.06
CA ARG A 53 4.52 -9.10 7.43
C ARG A 53 3.50 -8.71 8.49
N ALA A 54 2.57 -7.82 8.16
CA ALA A 54 1.54 -7.38 9.07
C ALA A 54 0.64 -8.57 9.47
N PRO A 55 0.17 -8.63 10.73
CA PRO A 55 -0.88 -9.56 11.10
C PRO A 55 -2.06 -9.38 10.16
N ILE A 56 -2.50 -10.47 9.54
CA ILE A 56 -3.76 -10.48 8.80
C ILE A 56 -4.83 -10.41 9.87
N VAL A 57 -5.32 -9.20 10.17
CA VAL A 57 -6.46 -9.04 11.06
C VAL A 57 -7.63 -9.74 10.37
N PRO A 58 -8.34 -10.65 11.05
CA PRO A 58 -9.51 -11.29 10.48
C PRO A 58 -10.47 -10.23 9.96
N LEU A 59 -10.92 -10.36 8.71
CA LEU A 59 -11.88 -9.45 8.06
C LEU A 59 -13.13 -9.19 8.93
N ALA A 60 -13.47 -10.13 9.81
CA ALA A 60 -14.53 -10.02 10.81
C ALA A 60 -14.38 -8.82 11.77
N HIS A 61 -13.16 -8.34 12.02
CA HIS A 61 -12.92 -7.15 12.85
C HIS A 61 -12.88 -5.84 12.04
N GLN A 62 -12.81 -5.91 10.72
CA GLN A 62 -12.66 -4.75 9.84
C GLN A 62 -13.99 -4.33 9.19
N LEU A 63 -14.96 -5.23 9.12
CA LEU A 63 -16.30 -4.98 8.61
C LEU A 63 -17.29 -5.61 9.59
N SER A 64 -18.33 -4.89 10.02
CA SER A 64 -19.50 -5.49 10.72
C SER A 64 -20.33 -6.32 9.74
N ILE A 65 -19.70 -7.29 9.07
CA ILE A 65 -20.34 -8.28 8.24
C ILE A 65 -20.59 -9.47 9.15
N MET A 66 -21.85 -9.69 9.51
CA MET A 66 -22.26 -10.95 10.09
C MET A 66 -21.98 -12.04 9.06
N PHE A 67 -20.87 -12.77 9.22
CA PHE A 67 -20.65 -14.01 8.51
C PHE A 67 -21.64 -15.03 9.08
N GLN A 68 -22.82 -15.12 8.46
CA GLN A 68 -23.64 -16.32 8.58
C GLN A 68 -22.89 -17.40 7.82
N VAL A 69 -21.99 -18.10 8.51
CA VAL A 69 -21.29 -19.25 7.96
C VAL A 69 -22.33 -20.35 7.78
N HIS A 70 -22.93 -20.45 6.59
CA HIS A 70 -23.73 -21.61 6.23
C HIS A 70 -22.75 -22.79 6.14
N PRO A 71 -23.02 -23.93 6.79
CA PRO A 71 -22.11 -25.09 6.82
C PRO A 71 -21.72 -25.59 5.42
N ASP A 72 -22.54 -25.31 4.40
CA ASP A 72 -22.26 -25.67 3.00
C ASP A 72 -21.29 -24.73 2.27
N MET A 73 -20.86 -23.62 2.89
CA MET A 73 -19.94 -22.67 2.22
C MET A 73 -18.52 -23.23 2.08
N GLU A 74 -18.02 -23.94 3.09
CA GLU A 74 -16.70 -24.58 3.05
C GLU A 74 -16.65 -25.63 1.93
N ALA A 75 -17.72 -26.43 1.78
CA ALA A 75 -17.85 -27.41 0.71
C ALA A 75 -17.91 -26.77 -0.69
N SER A 76 -18.59 -25.61 -0.83
CA SER A 76 -18.63 -24.86 -2.09
C SER A 76 -17.30 -24.19 -2.46
N LEU A 77 -16.49 -23.82 -1.46
CA LEU A 77 -15.17 -23.24 -1.67
C LEU A 77 -14.13 -24.29 -2.06
N ASP A 78 -14.20 -25.50 -1.50
CA ASP A 78 -13.34 -26.63 -1.90
C ASP A 78 -13.51 -26.98 -3.38
N GLU A 79 -14.75 -27.00 -3.88
CA GLU A 79 -15.00 -27.28 -5.31
C GLU A 79 -14.42 -26.19 -6.23
N ARG A 80 -14.39 -24.93 -5.78
CA ARG A 80 -13.83 -23.79 -6.54
C ARG A 80 -12.32 -23.60 -6.40
N THR A 81 -11.68 -24.16 -5.38
CA THR A 81 -10.26 -23.96 -5.11
C THR A 81 -9.34 -25.07 -5.62
N LEU A 82 -9.91 -26.19 -6.08
CA LEU A 82 -9.15 -27.32 -6.64
C LEU A 82 -8.44 -27.01 -7.98
N GLY A 83 -8.69 -25.86 -8.61
CA GLY A 83 -8.18 -25.56 -9.95
C GLY A 83 -7.27 -24.33 -10.10
N ARG A 84 -6.78 -23.71 -9.02
CA ARG A 84 -6.01 -22.45 -9.15
C ARG A 84 -4.72 -22.45 -8.33
N ASP A 85 -3.61 -22.72 -9.02
CA ASP A 85 -2.23 -22.72 -8.50
C ASP A 85 -1.69 -21.35 -8.06
N ASP A 86 -2.45 -20.26 -8.21
CA ASP A 86 -1.97 -18.92 -7.88
C ASP A 86 -2.66 -18.32 -6.65
N ILE A 87 -2.39 -18.90 -5.48
CA ILE A 87 -2.72 -18.24 -4.21
C ILE A 87 -1.71 -17.11 -3.99
N PRO A 88 -2.13 -15.83 -3.92
CA PRO A 88 -1.24 -14.74 -3.62
C PRO A 88 -0.53 -15.01 -2.30
N ALA A 89 0.79 -14.88 -2.22
CA ALA A 89 1.55 -15.31 -1.04
C ALA A 89 1.17 -14.62 0.29
N GLY A 90 0.28 -13.62 0.29
CA GLY A 90 -0.36 -13.12 1.52
C GLY A 90 -1.46 -14.03 2.06
N LEU A 91 -2.16 -14.79 1.22
CA LEU A 91 -3.27 -15.69 1.56
C LEU A 91 -2.82 -17.12 1.87
N GLN A 92 -1.57 -17.49 1.58
CA GLN A 92 -1.01 -18.80 1.90
C GLN A 92 -1.03 -19.12 3.40
N ARG A 93 -1.04 -18.11 4.27
CA ARG A 93 -1.02 -18.28 5.74
C ARG A 93 -2.37 -18.72 6.32
N LEU A 94 -3.46 -18.59 5.56
CA LEU A 94 -4.80 -19.03 5.96
C LEU A 94 -5.03 -20.54 5.74
N ARG A 95 -4.08 -21.24 5.11
CA ARG A 95 -4.11 -22.70 4.92
C ARG A 95 -3.48 -23.50 6.06
N ALA A 96 -3.01 -22.84 7.13
CA ALA A 96 -2.49 -23.56 8.29
C ALA A 96 -3.68 -24.16 9.07
N VAL A 97 -3.92 -25.45 8.83
CA VAL A 97 -4.73 -26.37 9.64
C VAL A 97 -4.18 -26.42 11.07
#